data_AF-A0A3M1D9E0-F1
#
_entry.id   AF-A0A3M1D9E0-F1
#
_cell.length_a   1.000
_cell.length_b   1.000
_cell.length_c   1.000
_cell.angle_alpha   90.00
_cell.angle_beta   90.00
_cell.angle_gamma   90.00
#
_symmetry.space_group_name_H-M   'P 1'
#
loop_
_entity.id
_entity.type
_entity.pdbx_description
1 polymer ?
#
loop_
_entity_poly.entity_id
_entity_poly.type
_entity_poly.pdbx_seq_one_letter_code
_entity_poly.pdbx_strand_id
1 'polypeptide(L)'
;MTLRPYIAAFFITSAIFLAAFGVSYLFNTKRLEELRTIEERLALDILSLETQFDLFEAVSCSQLKENNPITAELSELGAKLAFTEGELGADDPRVVQLKKTYTLLSIKDLILLRRVKERCGFGPMPILYFYSNKPNACTDCERQGYVLTRLAREIPEVRIYSFDYDLPLPALNTLEAIAEVEPPLPVVQHEGVTLRGFHNFEELLDAIPPLRALRDAKQETAASSSPAAASSSSESAAKGSPRE
;
A
#
# COMPACT_ATOMS: atom_id res chain seq x y z
N MET A 1 -24.59 -60.23 40.06
CA MET A 1 -24.29 -58.78 40.06
C MET A 1 -23.98 -58.34 38.65
N THR A 2 -24.71 -57.33 38.19
CA THR A 2 -24.95 -56.93 36.79
C THR A 2 -23.78 -56.13 36.22
N LEU A 3 -22.69 -56.79 35.80
CA LEU A 3 -21.53 -56.13 35.17
C LEU A 3 -21.73 -55.84 33.66
N ARG A 4 -22.66 -56.55 32.99
CA ARG A 4 -22.97 -56.38 31.55
C ARG A 4 -23.39 -54.95 31.14
N PRO A 5 -24.26 -54.22 31.87
CA PRO A 5 -24.64 -52.87 31.46
C PRO A 5 -23.49 -51.85 31.60
N TYR A 6 -22.61 -52.00 32.58
CA TYR A 6 -21.48 -51.07 32.79
C TYR A 6 -20.39 -51.23 31.72
N ILE A 7 -20.13 -52.46 31.28
CA ILE A 7 -19.19 -52.73 30.18
C ILE A 7 -19.74 -52.15 28.86
N ALA A 8 -21.04 -52.33 28.60
CA ALA A 8 -21.67 -51.75 27.42
C ALA A 8 -21.60 -50.21 27.40
N ALA A 9 -21.83 -49.57 28.55
CA ALA A 9 -21.71 -48.11 28.67
C ALA A 9 -20.28 -47.61 28.41
N PHE A 10 -19.26 -48.31 28.91
CA PHE A 10 -17.85 -47.96 28.70
C PHE A 10 -17.43 -48.01 27.22
N PHE A 11 -17.88 -49.02 26.47
CA PHE A 11 -17.58 -49.11 25.04
C PHE A 11 -18.29 -48.01 24.24
N ILE A 12 -19.53 -47.68 24.59
CA ILE A 12 -20.29 -46.61 23.91
C ILE A 12 -19.63 -45.24 24.15
N THR A 13 -19.26 -44.92 25.39
CA THR A 13 -18.60 -43.64 25.69
C THR A 13 -17.21 -43.56 25.07
N SER A 14 -16.44 -44.66 25.07
CA SER A 14 -15.13 -44.73 24.41
C SER A 14 -15.24 -44.53 22.89
N ALA A 15 -16.24 -45.13 22.24
CA ALA A 15 -16.47 -44.96 20.81
C ALA A 15 -16.82 -43.50 20.46
N ILE A 16 -17.66 -42.84 21.26
CA ILE A 16 -18.01 -41.43 21.06
C ILE A 16 -16.78 -40.53 21.24
N PHE A 17 -15.96 -40.77 22.27
CA PHE A 17 -14.74 -40.02 22.51
C PHE A 17 -13.71 -40.19 21.39
N LEU A 18 -13.52 -41.41 20.88
CA LEU A 18 -12.62 -41.68 19.77
C LEU A 18 -13.09 -41.02 18.48
N ALA A 19 -14.41 -41.04 18.21
CA ALA A 19 -14.98 -40.34 17.06
C ALA A 19 -14.78 -38.82 17.16
N ALA A 20 -15.06 -38.22 18.32
CA ALA A 20 -14.87 -36.79 18.54
C ALA A 20 -13.39 -36.37 18.44
N PHE A 21 -12.49 -37.16 19.02
CA PHE A 21 -11.05 -36.91 18.96
C PHE A 21 -10.50 -37.08 17.53
N GLY A 22 -10.96 -38.08 16.78
CA GLY A 22 -10.58 -38.29 15.38
C GLY A 22 -10.99 -37.13 14.48
N VAL A 23 -12.22 -36.61 14.64
CA VAL A 23 -12.69 -35.42 13.93
C VAL A 23 -11.87 -34.19 14.34
N SER A 24 -11.63 -33.98 15.64
CA SER A 24 -10.82 -32.87 16.13
C SER A 24 -9.39 -32.90 15.58
N TYR A 25 -8.75 -34.07 15.56
CA TYR A 25 -7.41 -34.26 15.01
C TYR A 25 -7.38 -33.94 13.50
N LEU A 26 -8.34 -34.43 12.74
CA LEU A 26 -8.46 -34.14 11.31
C LEU A 26 -8.61 -32.63 11.04
N PHE A 27 -9.51 -31.95 11.77
CA PHE A 27 -9.66 -30.50 11.65
C PHE A 27 -8.41 -29.71 12.08
N ASN A 28 -7.70 -30.17 13.12
CA ASN A 28 -6.47 -29.52 13.57
C ASN A 28 -5.34 -29.67 12.54
N THR A 29 -5.22 -30.85 11.91
CA THR A 29 -4.23 -31.05 10.84
C THR A 29 -4.51 -30.17 9.63
N LYS A 30 -5.77 -29.95 9.26
CA LYS A 30 -6.13 -29.06 8.14
C LYS A 30 -5.82 -27.60 8.43
N ARG A 31 -6.05 -27.12 9.65
CA ARG A 31 -5.64 -25.76 10.06
C ARG A 31 -4.13 -25.57 10.05
N LEU A 32 -3.35 -26.57 10.50
CA LEU A 32 -1.89 -26.51 10.45
C LEU A 32 -1.33 -26.56 9.00
N GLU A 33 -1.97 -27.34 8.13
CA GLU A 33 -1.60 -27.46 6.72
C GLU A 33 -1.89 -26.16 5.96
N GLU A 34 -3.05 -25.54 6.18
CA GLU A 34 -3.38 -24.21 5.63
C GLU A 34 -2.37 -23.14 6.06
N LEU A 35 -2.00 -23.08 7.34
CA LEU A 35 -1.00 -22.11 7.82
C LEU A 35 0.38 -22.30 7.19
N ARG A 36 0.86 -23.55 7.05
CA ARG A 36 2.14 -23.84 6.41
C ARG A 36 2.14 -23.52 4.90
N THR A 37 1.04 -23.82 4.21
CA THR A 37 0.94 -23.53 2.77
C THR A 37 0.92 -22.03 2.46
N ILE A 38 0.47 -21.19 3.40
CA ILE A 38 0.53 -19.73 3.27
C ILE A 38 1.97 -19.23 3.43
N GLU A 39 2.72 -19.72 4.42
CA GLU A 39 4.13 -19.34 4.63
C GLU A 39 5.03 -19.74 3.45
N GLU A 40 4.85 -20.95 2.90
CA GLU A 40 5.63 -21.43 1.75
C GLU A 40 5.33 -20.65 0.47
N ARG A 41 4.07 -20.29 0.21
CA ARG A 41 3.70 -19.46 -0.94
C ARG A 41 4.27 -18.06 -0.82
N LEU A 42 4.20 -17.45 0.37
CA LEU A 42 4.78 -16.12 0.60
C LEU A 42 6.30 -16.13 0.42
N ALA A 43 7.00 -17.16 0.89
CA ALA A 43 8.43 -17.30 0.68
C ALA A 43 8.77 -17.37 -0.82
N LEU A 44 8.01 -18.16 -1.60
CA LEU A 44 8.19 -18.27 -3.04
C LEU A 44 7.84 -16.98 -3.78
N ASP A 45 6.76 -16.30 -3.41
CA ASP A 45 6.35 -15.03 -4.01
C ASP A 45 7.41 -13.95 -3.71
N ILE A 46 7.92 -13.88 -2.47
CA ILE A 46 9.00 -12.95 -2.08
C ILE A 46 10.29 -13.26 -2.84
N LEU A 47 10.66 -14.53 -2.98
CA LEU A 47 11.87 -14.96 -3.70
C LEU A 47 11.75 -14.72 -5.21
N SER A 48 10.56 -14.95 -5.77
CA SER A 48 10.24 -14.66 -7.17
C SER A 48 10.32 -13.16 -7.43
N LEU A 49 9.71 -12.35 -6.56
CA LEU A 49 9.82 -10.91 -6.60
C LEU A 49 11.29 -10.49 -6.46
N GLU A 50 12.08 -11.07 -5.56
CA GLU A 50 13.52 -10.81 -5.45
C GLU A 50 14.26 -11.02 -6.75
N THR A 51 14.05 -12.17 -7.36
CA THR A 51 14.66 -12.50 -8.64
C THR A 51 14.24 -11.49 -9.70
N GLN A 52 12.97 -11.09 -9.72
CA GLN A 52 12.48 -10.07 -10.62
C GLN A 52 13.12 -8.69 -10.34
N PHE A 53 13.31 -8.31 -9.07
CA PHE A 53 13.98 -7.08 -8.64
C PHE A 53 15.46 -7.07 -9.08
N ASP A 54 16.18 -8.16 -8.84
CA ASP A 54 17.58 -8.32 -9.26
C ASP A 54 17.70 -8.27 -10.80
N LEU A 55 16.74 -8.87 -11.51
CA LEU A 55 16.66 -8.76 -12.96
C LEU A 55 16.39 -7.32 -13.40
N PHE A 56 15.47 -6.58 -12.76
CA PHE A 56 15.20 -5.16 -13.07
C PHE A 56 16.42 -4.27 -12.81
N GLU A 57 17.16 -4.55 -11.75
CA GLU A 57 18.43 -3.87 -11.49
C GLU A 57 19.48 -4.18 -12.58
N ALA A 58 19.42 -5.33 -13.26
CA ALA A 58 20.34 -5.63 -14.36
C ALA A 58 19.97 -4.93 -15.70
N VAL A 59 18.77 -4.38 -15.84
CA VAL A 59 18.27 -3.79 -17.09
C VAL A 59 18.85 -2.39 -17.35
N SER A 60 18.91 -1.96 -18.61
CA SER A 60 19.32 -0.59 -18.96
C SER A 60 18.26 0.45 -18.58
N CYS A 61 18.72 1.64 -18.19
CA CYS A 61 17.86 2.77 -17.79
C CYS A 61 16.81 3.15 -18.87
N SER A 62 17.05 2.87 -20.15
CA SER A 62 16.09 3.09 -21.24
C SER A 62 14.84 2.23 -21.12
N GLN A 63 14.97 0.97 -20.72
CA GLN A 63 13.86 0.01 -20.67
C GLN A 63 13.02 0.17 -19.39
N LEU A 64 13.62 0.65 -18.30
CA LEU A 64 12.95 0.96 -17.04
C LEU A 64 12.02 2.18 -17.13
N LYS A 65 12.29 3.10 -18.07
CA LYS A 65 11.43 4.28 -18.28
C LYS A 65 10.07 3.92 -18.87
N GLU A 66 9.98 2.83 -19.63
CA GLU A 66 8.78 2.41 -20.35
C GLU A 66 7.95 1.38 -19.57
N ASN A 67 8.56 0.64 -18.63
CA ASN A 67 7.89 -0.44 -17.90
C ASN A 67 8.16 -0.30 -16.39
N ASN A 68 7.16 0.11 -15.60
CA ASN A 68 7.21 0.09 -14.13
C ASN A 68 6.24 -0.98 -13.58
N PRO A 69 6.59 -2.28 -13.67
CA PRO A 69 5.68 -3.39 -13.42
C PRO A 69 5.27 -3.57 -11.95
N ILE A 70 6.06 -3.06 -11.00
CA ILE A 70 5.82 -3.31 -9.56
C ILE A 70 4.62 -2.50 -9.02
N THR A 71 4.30 -1.39 -9.67
CA THR A 71 3.19 -0.52 -9.26
C THR A 71 1.83 -1.21 -9.29
N ALA A 72 1.62 -2.10 -10.26
CA ALA A 72 0.33 -2.76 -10.46
C ALA A 72 0.03 -3.77 -9.35
N GLU A 73 0.99 -4.65 -9.04
CA GLU A 73 0.89 -5.64 -7.97
C GLU A 73 0.68 -4.99 -6.60
N LEU A 74 1.44 -3.93 -6.31
CA LEU A 74 1.30 -3.22 -5.04
C LEU A 74 -0.07 -2.53 -4.93
N SER A 75 -0.61 -2.00 -6.04
CA SER A 75 -1.94 -1.40 -6.07
C SER A 75 -3.05 -2.43 -5.88
N GLU A 76 -2.95 -3.61 -6.51
CA GLU A 76 -3.93 -4.69 -6.33
C GLU A 76 -3.91 -5.18 -4.88
N LEU A 77 -2.71 -5.42 -4.35
CA LEU A 77 -2.54 -5.87 -2.98
C LEU A 77 -3.06 -4.84 -1.96
N GLY A 78 -2.81 -3.55 -2.20
CA GLY A 78 -3.33 -2.46 -1.40
C GLY A 78 -4.86 -2.38 -1.44
N ALA A 79 -5.48 -2.53 -2.61
CA ALA A 79 -6.94 -2.53 -2.75
C ALA A 79 -7.57 -3.73 -2.02
N LYS A 80 -6.97 -4.91 -2.16
CA LYS A 80 -7.39 -6.12 -1.45
C LYS A 80 -7.26 -5.97 0.06
N LEU A 81 -6.18 -5.35 0.53
CA LEU A 81 -5.95 -5.06 1.94
C LEU A 81 -7.02 -4.13 2.50
N ALA A 82 -7.26 -2.99 1.84
CA ALA A 82 -8.28 -2.04 2.26
C ALA A 82 -9.68 -2.68 2.36
N PHE A 83 -10.07 -3.49 1.37
CA PHE A 83 -11.34 -4.21 1.39
C PHE A 83 -11.41 -5.22 2.54
N THR A 84 -10.37 -6.04 2.71
CA THR A 84 -10.34 -7.12 3.71
C THR A 84 -10.31 -6.55 5.14
N GLU A 85 -9.58 -5.45 5.34
CA GLU A 85 -9.52 -4.73 6.61
C GLU A 85 -10.85 -4.08 6.99
N GLY A 86 -11.57 -3.52 6.01
CA GLY A 86 -12.92 -2.97 6.24
C GLY A 86 -13.94 -4.03 6.67
N GLU A 87 -13.84 -5.25 6.14
CA GLU A 87 -14.77 -6.34 6.44
C GLU A 87 -14.44 -7.09 7.74
N LEU A 88 -13.16 -7.34 8.01
CA LEU A 88 -12.72 -8.23 9.08
C LEU A 88 -12.12 -7.50 10.29
N GLY A 89 -11.75 -6.22 10.12
CA GLY A 89 -11.04 -5.43 11.12
C GLY A 89 -9.52 -5.55 11.03
N ALA A 90 -8.83 -4.52 11.53
CA ALA A 90 -7.38 -4.36 11.44
C ALA A 90 -6.58 -5.48 12.14
N ASP A 91 -7.16 -6.10 13.17
CA ASP A 91 -6.52 -7.10 14.03
C ASP A 91 -6.78 -8.54 13.58
N ASP A 92 -7.60 -8.78 12.55
CA ASP A 92 -7.84 -10.14 12.04
C ASP A 92 -6.50 -10.75 11.58
N PRO A 93 -6.17 -12.00 11.97
CA PRO A 93 -4.90 -12.63 11.59
C PRO A 93 -4.62 -12.64 10.08
N ARG A 94 -5.67 -12.72 9.25
CA ARG A 94 -5.56 -12.68 7.78
C ARG A 94 -5.21 -11.28 7.30
N VAL A 95 -5.79 -10.25 7.91
CA VAL A 95 -5.47 -8.84 7.63
C VAL A 95 -4.04 -8.54 8.06
N VAL A 96 -3.63 -8.94 9.26
CA VAL A 96 -2.26 -8.77 9.76
C VAL A 96 -1.26 -9.45 8.82
N GLN A 97 -1.55 -10.65 8.33
CA GLN A 97 -0.68 -11.35 7.39
C GLN A 97 -0.59 -10.63 6.04
N LEU A 98 -1.71 -10.10 5.54
CA LEU A 98 -1.75 -9.33 4.32
C LEU A 98 -0.98 -8.00 4.45
N LYS A 99 -1.10 -7.32 5.59
CA LYS A 99 -0.31 -6.13 5.95
C LYS A 99 1.19 -6.43 5.93
N LYS A 100 1.63 -7.54 6.53
CA LYS A 100 3.05 -7.94 6.50
C LYS A 100 3.56 -8.10 5.08
N THR A 101 2.78 -8.76 4.23
CA THR A 101 3.14 -8.98 2.82
C THR A 101 3.22 -7.65 2.05
N TYR A 102 2.20 -6.80 2.20
CA TYR A 102 2.16 -5.48 1.59
C TYR A 102 3.30 -4.58 2.05
N THR A 103 3.60 -4.55 3.36
CA THR A 103 4.70 -3.78 3.94
C THR A 103 6.04 -4.24 3.40
N LEU A 104 6.31 -5.55 3.35
CA LEU A 104 7.57 -6.08 2.80
C LEU A 104 7.75 -5.70 1.34
N LEU A 105 6.70 -5.84 0.52
CA LEU A 105 6.75 -5.46 -0.89
C LEU A 105 6.96 -3.95 -1.06
N SER A 106 6.30 -3.13 -0.25
CA SER A 106 6.47 -1.67 -0.23
C SER A 106 7.90 -1.26 0.11
N ILE A 107 8.52 -1.89 1.12
CA ILE A 107 9.93 -1.66 1.49
C ILE A 107 10.86 -2.02 0.32
N LYS A 108 10.60 -3.13 -0.35
CA LYS A 108 11.42 -3.59 -1.47
C LYS A 108 11.32 -2.67 -2.68
N ASP A 109 10.11 -2.25 -3.04
CA ASP A 109 9.87 -1.26 -4.09
C ASP A 109 10.57 0.05 -3.77
N LEU A 110 10.47 0.56 -2.53
CA LEU A 110 11.20 1.75 -2.07
C LEU A 110 12.72 1.64 -2.28
N ILE A 111 13.31 0.49 -1.92
CA ILE A 111 14.76 0.26 -2.08
C ILE A 111 15.14 0.25 -3.56
N LEU A 112 14.39 -0.46 -4.41
CA LEU A 112 14.62 -0.47 -5.86
C LEU A 112 14.56 0.95 -6.41
N LEU A 113 13.53 1.70 -6.02
CA LEU A 113 13.29 3.04 -6.53
C LEU A 113 14.44 3.99 -6.21
N ARG A 114 15.01 3.89 -5.00
CA ARG A 114 16.23 4.61 -4.62
C ARG A 114 17.43 4.23 -5.49
N ARG A 115 17.68 2.92 -5.71
CA ARG A 115 18.77 2.45 -6.58
C ARG A 115 18.62 2.94 -8.02
N VAL A 116 17.40 2.90 -8.56
CA VAL A 116 17.10 3.40 -9.91
C VAL A 116 17.32 4.91 -9.99
N LYS A 117 16.86 5.67 -8.98
CA LYS A 117 17.09 7.12 -8.90
C LYS A 117 18.59 7.44 -8.87
N GLU A 118 19.37 6.73 -8.06
CA GLU A 118 20.83 6.90 -7.95
C GLU A 118 21.56 6.56 -9.25
N ARG A 119 21.17 5.48 -9.94
CA ARG A 119 21.85 5.01 -11.15
C ARG A 119 21.43 5.75 -12.41
N CYS A 120 20.14 6.01 -12.56
CA CYS A 120 19.54 6.50 -13.80
C CYS A 120 19.12 7.97 -13.74
N GLY A 121 19.10 8.59 -12.56
CA GLY A 121 18.75 10.00 -12.38
C GLY A 121 17.27 10.33 -12.56
N PHE A 122 16.39 9.32 -12.64
CA PHE A 122 14.95 9.49 -12.73
C PHE A 122 14.22 8.47 -11.87
N GLY A 123 12.99 8.79 -11.49
CA GLY A 123 12.12 7.93 -10.69
C GLY A 123 11.09 8.79 -9.96
N PRO A 124 9.96 8.20 -9.55
CA PRO A 124 9.00 8.94 -8.75
C PRO A 124 9.60 9.34 -7.40
N MET A 125 9.00 10.35 -6.79
CA MET A 125 9.33 10.84 -5.47
C MET A 125 8.68 9.95 -4.40
N PRO A 126 9.46 9.19 -3.60
CA PRO A 126 8.88 8.35 -2.55
C PRO A 126 8.49 9.20 -1.33
N ILE A 127 7.24 9.10 -0.89
CA ILE A 127 6.75 9.64 0.39
C ILE A 127 6.41 8.46 1.29
N LEU A 128 6.97 8.45 2.49
CA LEU A 128 6.67 7.45 3.49
C LEU A 128 5.61 8.00 4.44
N TYR A 129 4.58 7.21 4.69
CA TYR A 129 3.48 7.56 5.57
C TYR A 129 3.33 6.48 6.64
N PHE A 130 3.52 6.85 7.90
CA PHE A 130 3.41 5.95 9.04
C PHE A 130 2.11 6.25 9.78
N TYR A 131 1.30 5.22 9.96
CA TYR A 131 0.00 5.26 10.61
C TYR A 131 -0.12 4.21 11.70
N SER A 132 -1.17 4.29 12.51
CA SER A 132 -1.48 3.26 13.51
C SER A 132 -2.98 3.03 13.55
N ASN A 133 -3.35 1.75 13.70
CA ASN A 133 -4.73 1.33 13.91
C ASN A 133 -5.03 1.03 15.38
N LYS A 134 -4.06 1.25 16.28
CA LYS A 134 -4.30 1.11 17.72
C LYS A 134 -5.24 2.21 18.21
N PRO A 135 -6.20 1.90 19.10
CA PRO A 135 -7.11 2.89 19.66
C PRO A 135 -6.36 4.06 20.29
N ASN A 136 -6.73 5.29 19.92
CA ASN A 136 -6.14 6.55 20.41
C ASN A 136 -4.65 6.76 20.08
N ALA A 137 -4.00 5.88 19.33
CA ALA A 137 -2.61 6.07 18.91
C ALA A 137 -2.49 7.06 17.74
N CYS A 138 -3.53 7.17 16.91
CA CYS A 138 -3.56 8.09 15.79
C CYS A 138 -4.99 8.55 15.43
N THR A 139 -5.39 9.73 15.90
CA THR A 139 -6.72 10.30 15.63
C THR A 139 -6.89 10.80 14.21
N ASP A 140 -5.80 11.25 13.57
CA ASP A 140 -5.86 11.92 12.28
C ASP A 140 -5.28 11.08 11.13
N CYS A 141 -4.96 9.80 11.36
CA CYS A 141 -4.38 8.93 10.34
C CYS A 141 -5.29 8.81 9.12
N GLU A 142 -6.57 8.50 9.32
CA GLU A 142 -7.52 8.37 8.20
C GLU A 142 -7.61 9.67 7.38
N ARG A 143 -7.69 10.82 8.07
CA ARG A 143 -7.72 12.15 7.45
C ARG A 143 -6.46 12.42 6.64
N GLN A 144 -5.29 12.09 7.18
CA GLN A 144 -4.01 12.21 6.48
C GLN A 144 -3.97 11.31 5.24
N GLY A 145 -4.46 10.07 5.35
CA GLY A 145 -4.56 9.12 4.25
C GLY A 145 -5.37 9.66 3.07
N TYR A 146 -6.48 10.37 3.33
CA TYR A 146 -7.24 11.03 2.26
C TYR A 146 -6.47 12.15 1.55
N VAL A 147 -5.73 12.97 2.31
CA VAL A 147 -4.88 14.04 1.75
C VAL A 147 -3.79 13.44 0.87
N LEU A 148 -3.13 12.38 1.33
CA LEU A 148 -2.11 11.66 0.59
C LEU A 148 -2.69 10.99 -0.68
N THR A 149 -3.86 10.39 -0.58
CA THR A 149 -4.57 9.84 -1.76
C THR A 149 -4.89 10.92 -2.80
N ARG A 150 -5.20 12.14 -2.35
CA ARG A 150 -5.35 13.29 -3.26
C ARG A 150 -4.01 13.69 -3.89
N LEU A 151 -2.94 13.74 -3.10
CA LEU A 151 -1.59 14.05 -3.56
C LEU A 151 -1.11 13.11 -4.66
N ALA A 152 -1.24 11.79 -4.49
CA ALA A 152 -0.87 10.82 -5.50
C ALA A 152 -1.70 10.93 -6.80
N ARG A 153 -2.97 11.34 -6.70
CA ARG A 153 -3.83 11.57 -7.87
C ARG A 153 -3.46 12.83 -8.63
N GLU A 154 -3.18 13.92 -7.89
CA GLU A 154 -2.84 15.21 -8.50
C GLU A 154 -1.39 15.23 -9.02
N ILE A 155 -0.47 14.49 -8.40
CA ILE A 155 0.96 14.44 -8.78
C ILE A 155 1.40 12.97 -8.96
N PRO A 156 1.20 12.36 -10.14
CA PRO A 156 1.54 10.96 -10.42
C PRO A 156 3.03 10.62 -10.27
N GLU A 157 3.89 11.64 -10.31
CA GLU A 157 5.32 11.55 -10.03
C GLU A 157 5.60 11.26 -8.55
N VAL A 158 4.60 11.37 -7.68
CA VAL A 158 4.71 11.03 -6.26
C VAL A 158 4.24 9.59 -6.04
N ARG A 159 5.03 8.82 -5.30
CA ARG A 159 4.66 7.48 -4.85
C ARG A 159 4.56 7.45 -3.34
N ILE A 160 3.41 7.01 -2.83
CA ILE A 160 3.12 7.00 -1.39
C ILE A 160 3.20 5.57 -0.89
N TYR A 161 4.00 5.36 0.16
CA TYR A 161 4.12 4.09 0.85
C TYR A 161 3.53 4.23 2.25
N SER A 162 2.47 3.47 2.52
CA SER A 162 1.78 3.50 3.81
C SER A 162 2.23 2.33 4.68
N PHE A 163 2.65 2.62 5.90
CA PHE A 163 3.17 1.63 6.85
C PHE A 163 2.41 1.70 8.18
N ASP A 164 1.90 0.55 8.61
CA ASP A 164 1.31 0.37 9.94
C ASP A 164 2.45 0.28 10.96
N TYR A 165 2.69 1.37 11.69
CA TYR A 165 3.76 1.55 12.68
C TYR A 165 3.75 0.48 13.78
N ASP A 166 2.59 -0.12 14.05
CA ASP A 166 2.45 -1.12 15.10
C ASP A 166 2.61 -2.57 14.60
N LEU A 167 2.87 -2.75 13.30
CA LEU A 167 2.97 -4.07 12.70
C LEU A 167 4.25 -4.78 13.16
N PRO A 168 4.16 -5.97 13.77
CA PRO A 168 5.33 -6.67 14.29
C PRO A 168 6.15 -7.28 13.14
N LEU A 169 7.05 -6.48 12.56
CA LEU A 169 7.88 -6.85 11.43
C LEU A 169 9.30 -6.23 11.57
N PRO A 170 10.36 -7.04 11.72
CA PRO A 170 11.73 -6.50 11.92
C PRO A 170 12.23 -5.56 10.82
N ALA A 171 11.86 -5.83 9.56
CA ALA A 171 12.21 -4.97 8.43
C ALA A 171 11.57 -3.58 8.55
N LEU A 172 10.32 -3.51 9.04
CA LEU A 172 9.64 -2.25 9.26
C LEU A 172 10.30 -1.46 10.40
N ASN A 173 10.58 -2.12 11.55
CA ASN A 173 11.27 -1.48 12.67
C ASN A 173 12.61 -0.86 12.25
N THR A 174 13.33 -1.53 11.34
CA THR A 174 14.59 -1.02 10.79
C THR A 174 14.35 0.21 9.91
N LEU A 175 13.31 0.19 9.07
CA LEU A 175 12.94 1.34 8.25
C LEU A 175 12.52 2.54 9.11
N GLU A 176 11.73 2.33 10.16
CA GLU A 176 11.31 3.37 11.11
C GLU A 176 12.52 4.04 11.78
N ALA A 177 13.49 3.23 12.23
CA ALA A 177 14.72 3.74 12.83
C ALA A 177 15.57 4.56 11.84
N ILE A 178 15.71 4.08 10.59
CA ILE A 178 16.44 4.80 9.53
C ILE A 178 15.72 6.09 9.13
N ALA A 179 14.39 6.06 9.13
CA ALA A 179 13.55 7.20 8.78
C ALA A 179 13.32 8.17 9.95
N GLU A 180 13.88 7.88 11.13
CA GLU A 180 13.74 8.66 12.37
C GLU A 180 12.26 8.93 12.73
N VAL A 181 11.43 7.90 12.57
CA VAL A 181 9.99 7.96 12.82
C VAL A 181 9.73 7.72 14.29
N GLU A 182 9.07 8.69 14.92
CA GLU A 182 8.62 8.57 16.30
C GLU A 182 7.25 9.26 16.46
N PRO A 183 6.45 8.89 17.47
CA PRO A 183 5.19 9.55 17.78
C PRO A 183 5.35 11.06 18.03
N PRO A 184 4.28 11.86 17.86
CA PRO A 184 2.91 11.45 17.57
C PRO A 184 2.67 11.05 16.10
N LEU A 185 1.81 10.07 15.88
CA LEU A 185 1.31 9.69 14.55
C LEU A 185 0.10 10.57 14.17
N PRO A 186 -0.18 10.81 12.87
CA PRO A 186 0.54 10.28 11.69
C PRO A 186 1.91 10.93 11.48
N VAL A 187 2.81 10.22 10.79
CA VAL A 187 4.10 10.79 10.35
C VAL A 187 4.22 10.68 8.83
N VAL A 188 4.57 11.78 8.18
CA VAL A 188 4.90 11.84 6.75
C VAL A 188 6.38 12.17 6.62
N GLN A 189 7.13 11.34 5.90
CA GLN A 189 8.57 11.48 5.73
C GLN A 189 8.95 11.50 4.25
N HIS A 190 9.84 12.43 3.90
CA HIS A 190 10.49 12.49 2.59
C HIS A 190 11.89 13.10 2.71
N GLU A 191 12.93 12.35 2.33
CA GLU A 191 14.33 12.82 2.20
C GLU A 191 14.79 13.77 3.34
N GLY A 192 14.67 13.32 4.59
CA GLY A 192 15.12 14.07 5.77
C GLY A 192 14.11 15.10 6.30
N VAL A 193 13.01 15.34 5.59
CA VAL A 193 11.86 16.09 6.10
C VAL A 193 10.91 15.11 6.78
N THR A 194 10.67 15.32 8.08
CA THR A 194 9.74 14.52 8.89
C THR A 194 8.66 15.43 9.45
N LEU A 195 7.42 15.20 8.99
CA LEU A 195 6.22 15.94 9.38
C LEU A 195 5.40 15.06 10.31
N ARG A 196 5.01 15.62 11.47
CA ARG A 196 4.32 14.89 12.53
C ARG A 196 2.95 15.52 12.79
N GLY A 197 1.95 14.67 12.93
CA GLY A 197 0.57 15.08 13.04
C GLY A 197 -0.09 15.29 11.68
N PHE A 198 -1.33 15.79 11.71
CA PHE A 198 -2.09 16.08 10.50
C PHE A 198 -1.52 17.28 9.76
N HIS A 199 -1.31 17.11 8.45
CA HIS A 199 -0.94 18.16 7.53
C HIS A 199 -1.88 18.15 6.33
N ASN A 200 -2.45 19.31 6.02
CA ASN A 200 -3.32 19.46 4.86
C ASN A 200 -2.50 19.51 3.55
N PHE A 201 -3.21 19.54 2.42
CA PHE A 201 -2.60 19.46 1.11
C PHE A 201 -1.57 20.59 0.85
N GLU A 202 -1.90 21.84 1.16
CA GLU A 202 -0.99 22.97 0.93
C GLU A 202 0.20 22.92 1.89
N GLU A 203 -0.03 22.56 3.17
CA GLU A 203 1.06 22.40 4.14
C GLU A 203 2.10 21.36 3.70
N LEU A 204 1.67 20.27 3.07
CA LEU A 204 2.59 19.27 2.50
C LEU A 204 3.41 19.83 1.33
N LEU A 205 2.81 20.64 0.46
CA LEU A 205 3.52 21.28 -0.65
C LEU A 205 4.56 22.29 -0.18
N ASP A 206 4.25 23.00 0.90
CA ASP A 206 5.11 24.01 1.50
C ASP A 206 6.29 23.38 2.22
N ALA A 207 6.03 22.29 2.95
CA ALA A 207 7.03 21.58 3.72
C ALA A 207 7.96 20.71 2.85
N ILE A 208 7.52 20.27 1.68
CA ILE A 208 8.30 19.47 0.74
C ILE A 208 8.40 20.23 -0.59
N PRO A 209 9.36 21.16 -0.73
CA PRO A 209 9.46 22.05 -1.89
C PRO A 209 9.43 21.36 -3.27
N PRO A 210 10.04 20.16 -3.45
CA PRO A 210 9.92 19.43 -4.70
C PRO A 210 8.48 19.10 -5.12
N LEU A 211 7.53 18.93 -4.18
CA LEU A 211 6.12 18.68 -4.52
C LEU A 211 5.48 19.89 -5.18
N ARG A 212 5.78 21.09 -4.71
CA ARG A 212 5.27 22.33 -5.31
C ARG A 212 5.76 22.48 -6.75
N ALA A 213 7.05 22.23 -6.99
CA ALA A 213 7.63 22.29 -8.33
C ALA A 213 6.93 21.31 -9.31
N LEU A 214 6.63 20.08 -8.86
CA LEU A 214 5.91 19.09 -9.67
C LEU A 214 4.47 19.51 -9.96
N ARG A 215 3.75 20.05 -8.97
CA ARG A 215 2.39 20.57 -9.15
C ARG A 215 2.35 21.70 -10.18
N ASP A 216 3.24 22.68 -10.03
CA ASP A 216 3.25 23.89 -10.86
C ASP A 216 3.59 23.53 -12.32
N ALA A 217 4.59 22.66 -12.54
CA ALA A 217 4.94 22.15 -13.87
C ALA A 217 3.75 21.43 -14.54
N LYS A 218 2.97 20.65 -13.78
CA LYS A 218 1.79 19.95 -14.29
C LYS A 218 0.68 20.93 -14.69
N GLN A 219 0.43 21.96 -13.86
CA GLN A 219 -0.56 22.99 -14.15
C GLN A 219 -0.20 23.79 -15.40
N GLU A 220 1.07 24.09 -15.63
CA GLU A 220 1.55 24.75 -16.86
C GLU A 220 1.33 23.88 -18.10
N THR A 221 1.65 22.58 -18.06
CA THR A 221 1.36 21.66 -19.16
C THR A 221 -0.15 21.52 -19.43
N ALA A 222 -0.98 21.49 -18.38
CA ALA A 222 -2.43 21.40 -18.52
C ALA A 222 -3.01 22.69 -19.15
N ALA A 223 -2.52 23.86 -18.73
CA ALA A 223 -2.90 25.16 -19.29
C ALA A 223 -2.50 25.30 -20.76
N SER A 224 -1.31 24.79 -21.15
CA SER A 224 -0.86 24.79 -22.55
C SER A 224 -1.62 23.79 -23.45
N SER A 225 -2.27 22.79 -22.87
CA SER A 225 -3.04 21.77 -23.62
C SER A 225 -4.54 22.07 -23.75
N SER A 226 -5.03 23.18 -23.15
CA SER A 226 -6.45 23.54 -23.19
C SER A 226 -6.80 24.30 -24.50
N PRO A 227 -7.71 23.79 -25.36
CA PRO A 227 -8.10 24.42 -26.61
C PRO A 227 -9.18 25.49 -26.39
N ALA A 228 -8.92 26.48 -25.53
CA ALA A 228 -9.89 27.50 -25.15
C ALA A 228 -9.35 28.93 -25.31
N ALA A 229 -8.86 29.27 -26.50
CA ALA A 229 -8.67 30.67 -26.93
C ALA A 229 -8.58 30.79 -28.46
N ALA A 230 -9.62 30.35 -29.17
CA ALA A 230 -9.78 30.67 -30.59
C ALA A 230 -11.26 31.00 -30.90
N SER A 231 -11.85 31.91 -30.11
CA SER A 231 -13.09 32.58 -30.53
C SER A 231 -13.34 33.85 -29.71
N SER A 232 -12.60 34.92 -30.01
CA SER A 232 -13.13 36.28 -29.88
C SER A 232 -12.24 37.27 -30.63
N SER A 233 -12.74 37.75 -31.77
CA SER A 233 -12.88 39.18 -32.08
C SER A 233 -12.76 39.47 -33.59
N SER A 234 -13.91 39.61 -34.24
CA SER A 234 -14.18 40.82 -35.06
C SER A 234 -15.69 40.88 -35.37
N GLU A 235 -16.42 41.44 -34.41
CA GLU A 235 -17.72 42.05 -34.66
C GLU A 235 -17.46 43.51 -35.07
N SER A 236 -17.94 43.95 -36.24
CA SER A 236 -18.77 45.16 -36.39
C SER A 236 -18.95 45.61 -37.86
N ALA A 237 -20.22 45.59 -38.28
CA ALA A 237 -20.97 46.57 -39.08
C ALA A 237 -20.53 46.97 -40.50
N ALA A 238 -21.41 46.74 -41.50
CA ALA A 238 -22.24 47.80 -42.11
C ALA A 238 -23.13 47.31 -43.28
N LYS A 239 -24.45 47.31 -43.05
CA LYS A 239 -25.55 47.88 -43.87
C LYS A 239 -25.39 47.97 -45.41
N GLY A 240 -26.28 47.29 -46.16
CA GLY A 240 -26.62 47.67 -47.55
C GLY A 240 -27.25 46.57 -48.42
N SER A 241 -28.58 46.60 -48.59
CA SER A 241 -29.34 46.03 -49.74
C SER A 241 -29.01 46.81 -51.05
N PRO A 242 -29.42 46.46 -52.30
CA PRO A 242 -30.35 45.42 -52.80
C PRO A 242 -29.98 44.68 -54.13
N ARG A 243 -30.89 43.79 -54.57
CA ARG A 243 -31.10 43.18 -55.93
C ARG A 243 -30.08 42.11 -56.37
N GLU A 244 -30.43 41.03 -57.08
CA GLU A 244 -31.56 40.70 -57.97
C GLU A 244 -32.22 39.36 -57.64
#